data_AF-A0A2T7TR65-F1
#
_entry.id   AF-A0A2T7TR65-F1
#
_cell.length_a   1.000
_cell.length_b   1.000
_cell.length_c   1.000
_cell.angle_alpha   90.00
_cell.angle_beta   90.00
_cell.angle_gamma   90.00
#
_symmetry.space_group_name_H-M   'P 1'
#
loop_
_entity.id
_entity.type
_entity.pdbx_description
1 polymer ?
#
loop_
_entity_poly.entity_id
_entity_poly.type
_entity_poly.pdbx_seq_one_letter_code
_entity_poly.pdbx_strand_id
1 'polypeptide(L)'
;MFPVYDSVSWPRQVEVEALVISGGTHPNSVVRTEVLTTIRSEIGIRVTHVNGNHDYLGSAFPNGGGNLIPIDGARFTVATLWTYLDRPLS
;
A
#
# COMPACT_ATOMS: atom_id res chain seq x y z
N MET A 1 1.87 8.57 -19.90
CA MET A 1 1.59 7.15 -19.65
C MET A 1 2.89 6.54 -19.19
N PHE A 2 3.07 6.33 -17.89
CA PHE A 2 4.23 5.60 -17.40
C PHE A 2 4.01 4.12 -17.73
N PRO A 3 4.98 3.40 -18.32
CA PRO A 3 4.85 1.97 -18.50
C PRO A 3 4.87 1.34 -17.10
N VAL A 4 3.68 1.03 -16.56
CA VAL A 4 3.56 0.04 -15.50
C VAL A 4 4.00 -1.25 -16.17
N TYR A 5 5.13 -1.83 -15.76
CA TYR A 5 5.53 -3.13 -16.27
C TYR A 5 4.40 -4.11 -15.97
N ASP A 6 3.76 -4.64 -17.02
CA ASP A 6 2.57 -5.53 -17.04
C ASP A 6 2.69 -6.82 -16.21
N SER A 7 3.77 -7.01 -15.47
CA SER A 7 3.95 -8.19 -14.63
C SER A 7 3.60 -7.86 -13.18
N VAL A 8 2.30 -7.70 -12.89
CA VAL A 8 1.89 -8.04 -11.52
C VAL A 8 1.89 -9.55 -11.43
N SER A 9 2.98 -10.11 -10.89
CA SER A 9 3.13 -11.56 -10.75
C SER A 9 2.30 -12.03 -9.56
N TRP A 10 1.06 -12.40 -9.81
CA TRP A 10 0.16 -12.98 -8.81
C TRP A 10 0.13 -14.51 -8.89
N PRO A 11 -0.09 -15.20 -7.76
CA PRO A 11 -0.53 -16.59 -7.79
C PRO A 11 -1.81 -16.70 -8.62
N ARG A 12 -1.90 -17.69 -9.51
CA ARG A 12 -3.11 -17.92 -10.35
C ARG A 12 -4.35 -18.27 -9.53
N GLN A 13 -4.16 -18.67 -8.28
CA GLN A 13 -5.21 -18.95 -7.30
C GLN A 13 -4.82 -18.26 -6.00
N VAL A 14 -5.68 -17.37 -5.53
CA VAL A 14 -5.54 -16.69 -4.26
C VAL A 14 -6.81 -16.97 -3.46
N GLU A 15 -6.71 -17.81 -2.43
CA GLU A 15 -7.81 -18.13 -1.51
C GLU A 15 -7.73 -17.21 -0.28
N VAL A 16 -7.93 -15.91 -0.48
CA VAL A 16 -7.92 -14.93 0.63
C VAL A 16 -9.11 -13.98 0.53
N GLU A 17 -9.59 -13.53 1.68
CA GLU A 17 -10.73 -12.60 1.78
C GLU A 17 -10.32 -11.14 1.49
N ALA A 18 -9.05 -10.81 1.71
CA ALA A 18 -8.51 -9.49 1.44
C ALA A 18 -7.01 -9.49 1.15
N LEU A 19 -6.59 -8.52 0.34
CA LEU A 19 -5.19 -8.18 0.09
C LEU A 19 -4.85 -6.88 0.83
N VAL A 20 -3.75 -6.89 1.57
CA VAL A 20 -3.17 -5.70 2.20
C VAL A 20 -1.83 -5.39 1.55
N ILE A 21 -1.71 -4.20 0.97
CA ILE A 21 -0.46 -3.69 0.39
C ILE A 21 0.15 -2.72 1.40
N SER A 22 1.28 -3.11 1.99
CA SER A 22 1.96 -2.38 3.07
C SER A 22 2.93 -1.30 2.57
N GLY A 23 2.59 -0.67 1.45
CA GLY A 23 3.33 0.44 0.87
C GLY A 23 4.47 0.01 -0.04
N GLY A 24 5.30 0.98 -0.43
CA GLY A 24 6.35 0.77 -1.41
C GLY A 24 5.81 0.58 -2.83
N THR A 25 4.60 1.09 -3.08
CA THR A 25 3.92 0.96 -4.38
C THR A 25 4.53 1.91 -5.39
N HIS A 26 4.52 3.22 -5.10
CA HIS A 26 5.11 4.23 -5.98
C HIS A 26 5.10 5.63 -5.33
N PRO A 27 6.15 6.47 -5.49
CA PRO A 27 6.18 7.81 -4.89
C PRO A 27 5.21 8.80 -5.55
N ASN A 28 4.95 8.67 -6.85
CA ASN A 28 3.93 9.46 -7.54
C ASN A 28 2.53 8.92 -7.22
N SER A 29 1.67 9.76 -6.62
CA SER A 29 0.31 9.40 -6.19
C SER A 29 -0.63 9.06 -7.33
N VAL A 30 -0.45 9.65 -8.52
CA VAL A 30 -1.26 9.34 -9.72
C VAL A 30 -0.96 7.92 -10.19
N VAL A 31 0.32 7.60 -10.38
CA VAL A 31 0.77 6.24 -10.76
C VAL A 31 0.34 5.22 -9.70
N ARG A 32 0.50 5.54 -8.41
CA ARG A 32 0.05 4.67 -7.32
C ARG A 32 -1.46 4.40 -7.37
N THR A 33 -2.26 5.42 -7.68
CA THR A 33 -3.72 5.28 -7.82
C THR A 33 -4.08 4.39 -9.01
N GLU A 34 -3.39 4.54 -10.14
CA GLU A 34 -3.56 3.69 -11.32
C GLU A 34 -3.24 2.23 -10.99
N VAL A 35 -2.07 1.96 -10.38
CA VAL A 35 -1.66 0.60 -9.96
C VAL A 35 -2.68 -0.03 -9.01
N LEU A 36 -3.12 0.69 -7.98
CA LEU A 36 -4.10 0.18 -7.02
C LEU A 36 -5.48 -0.05 -7.66
N THR A 37 -5.84 0.72 -8.68
CA THR A 37 -7.08 0.54 -9.43
C THR A 37 -7.02 -0.73 -10.28
N THR A 38 -5.90 -0.95 -10.99
CA THR A 38 -5.67 -2.18 -11.76
C THR A 38 -5.74 -3.41 -10.88
N ILE A 39 -5.00 -3.44 -9.76
CA ILE A 39 -5.01 -4.57 -8.81
C ILE A 39 -6.42 -4.87 -8.30
N ARG A 40 -7.19 -3.83 -7.94
CA ARG A 40 -8.59 -4.01 -7.49
C ARG A 40 -9.49 -4.60 -8.57
N SER A 41 -9.30 -4.17 -9.83
CA SER A 41 -10.09 -4.66 -10.96
C SER A 41 -9.78 -6.10 -11.33
N GLU A 42 -8.54 -6.56 -11.12
CA GLU A 42 -8.10 -7.90 -11.49
C GLU A 42 -8.43 -8.96 -10.44
N ILE A 43 -8.25 -8.64 -9.14
CA ILE A 43 -8.29 -9.66 -8.09
C ILE A 43 -9.73 -9.93 -7.61
N GLY A 44 -10.66 -8.98 -7.76
CA GLY A 44 -12.06 -9.15 -7.37
C GLY A 44 -12.30 -9.33 -5.85
N ILE A 45 -11.25 -9.27 -5.03
CA ILE A 45 -11.32 -9.27 -3.56
C ILE A 45 -11.06 -7.87 -3.01
N ARG A 46 -11.30 -7.71 -1.71
CA ARG A 46 -11.05 -6.43 -1.03
C ARG A 46 -9.55 -6.12 -0.99
N VAL A 47 -9.16 -4.95 -1.51
CA VAL A 47 -7.77 -4.47 -1.46
C VAL A 47 -7.65 -3.22 -0.58
N THR A 48 -6.83 -3.33 0.45
CA THR A 48 -6.45 -2.18 1.28
C THR A 48 -4.99 -1.81 1.08
N HIS A 49 -4.70 -0.52 0.99
CA HIS A 49 -3.35 -0.01 0.83
C HIS A 49 -3.00 0.89 2.01
N VAL A 50 -1.79 0.75 2.51
CA VAL A 50 -1.18 1.66 3.48
C VAL A 50 0.09 2.19 2.87
N ASN A 51 0.27 3.51 2.87
CA ASN A 51 1.47 4.10 2.27
C ASN A 51 2.69 3.79 3.15
N GLY A 52 3.78 3.36 2.54
CA GLY A 52 5.11 3.22 3.13
C GLY A 52 5.98 4.44 2.84
N ASN A 53 7.22 4.43 3.33
CA ASN A 53 8.18 5.53 3.14
C ASN A 53 8.43 5.84 1.66
N HIS A 54 8.46 4.83 0.78
CA HIS A 54 8.67 5.00 -0.66
C HIS A 54 7.44 5.52 -1.44
N ASP A 55 6.28 5.65 -0.80
CA ASP A 55 5.07 6.18 -1.43
C ASP A 55 4.96 7.72 -1.35
N TYR A 56 5.91 8.35 -0.68
CA TYR A 56 6.01 9.80 -0.56
C TYR A 56 7.22 10.30 -1.34
N LEU A 57 7.08 11.46 -1.99
CA LEU A 57 8.22 12.16 -2.57
C LEU A 57 9.03 12.81 -1.45
N GLY A 58 10.21 12.27 -1.15
CA GLY A 58 11.16 12.85 -0.18
C GLY A 58 10.77 12.66 1.29
N SER A 59 11.18 13.60 2.15
CA SER A 59 11.01 13.57 3.61
C SER A 59 9.62 13.97 4.12
N ALA A 60 8.66 14.21 3.23
CA ALA A 60 7.32 14.65 3.58
C ALA A 60 6.43 13.44 3.93
N PHE A 61 6.68 12.83 5.09
CA PHE A 61 5.78 11.82 5.63
C PHE A 61 4.60 12.50 6.34
N PRO A 62 3.34 12.12 6.07
CA PRO A 62 2.23 12.57 6.87
C PRO A 62 2.30 11.88 8.24
N ASN A 63 2.10 12.65 9.31
CA ASN A 63 1.77 12.10 10.63
C ASN A 63 0.35 11.51 10.58
N GLY A 64 0.19 10.41 9.85
CA GLY A 64 -1.05 9.67 9.74
C GLY A 64 -1.15 8.63 10.85
N GLY A 65 -2.26 8.62 11.57
CA GLY A 65 -2.61 7.48 12.40
C GLY A 65 -2.81 6.23 11.53
N GLY A 66 -2.54 5.05 12.10
CA GLY A 66 -2.88 3.78 11.44
C GLY A 66 -4.38 3.68 11.13
N ASN A 67 -4.72 2.79 10.21
CA ASN A 67 -6.10 2.54 9.81
C ASN A 67 -6.60 1.23 10.41
N LEU A 68 -7.86 1.24 10.90
CA LEU A 68 -8.58 0.03 11.24
C LEU A 68 -9.44 -0.41 10.05
N ILE A 69 -9.26 -1.65 9.62
CA ILE A 69 -9.89 -2.20 8.43
C ILE A 69 -10.74 -3.40 8.86
N PRO A 70 -12.07 -3.30 8.83
CA PRO A 70 -12.94 -4.45 9.10
C PRO A 70 -13.06 -5.32 7.85
N ILE A 71 -12.78 -6.62 7.93
CA ILE A 71 -12.93 -7.61 6.85
C ILE A 71 -13.74 -8.77 7.43
N ASP A 72 -14.97 -8.96 6.97
CA ASP A 72 -15.84 -10.11 7.30
C ASP A 72 -15.89 -10.52 8.78
N GLY A 73 -15.92 -9.52 9.66
CA GLY A 73 -15.97 -9.72 11.12
C GLY A 73 -14.61 -9.76 11.82
N ALA A 74 -13.52 -9.97 11.08
CA ALA A 74 -12.17 -9.73 11.55
C ALA A 74 -11.80 -8.23 11.47
N ARG A 75 -10.97 -7.77 12.41
CA ARG A 75 -10.47 -6.39 12.42
C ARG A 75 -8.96 -6.39 12.29
N PHE A 76 -8.47 -5.76 11.23
CA PHE A 76 -7.04 -5.60 10.98
C PHE A 76 -6.63 -4.17 11.29
N THR A 77 -5.56 -4.02 12.08
CA THR A 77 -4.91 -2.72 12.27
C THR A 77 -3.68 -2.68 11.40
N VAL A 78 -3.54 -1.63 10.61
CA VAL A 78 -2.34 -1.42 9.80
C VAL A 78 -1.81 -0.03 10.10
N ALA A 79 -0.53 0.05 10.47
CA ALA A 79 0.17 1.28 10.76
C ALA A 79 1.34 1.42 9.81
N THR A 80 1.60 2.63 9.33
CA THR A 80 2.89 2.89 8.70
C THR A 80 3.92 3.14 9.78
N LEU A 81 5.01 2.40 9.71
CA LEU A 81 6.17 2.58 10.58
C LEU A 81 7.30 3.16 9.75
N TRP A 82 7.96 4.19 10.28
CA TRP A 82 9.21 4.69 9.74
C TRP A 82 10.18 4.90 10.90
N THR A 83 11.33 4.24 10.82
CA THR A 83 12.46 4.42 11.72
C THR A 83 13.59 5.14 10.97
N TYR A 84 14.29 6.04 11.66
CA TYR A 84 15.54 6.61 11.18
C TYR A 84 16.70 5.77 11.74
N LEU A 85 17.74 5.55 10.94
CA LEU A 85 18.95 4.86 11.42
C LEU A 85 19.67 5.66 12.51
N ASP A 86 19.64 6.98 12.39
CA ASP A 86 20.20 7.93 13.36
C ASP A 86 19.07 8.79 13.93
N ARG A 87 19.06 9.04 15.24
CA ARG A 87 18.14 10.00 15.84
C ARG A 87 18.36 11.36 15.17
N PRO A 88 17.29 12.10 14.78
CA PRO A 88 17.46 13.51 14.44
C PRO A 88 18.11 14.19 15.65
N LEU A 89 19.29 14.77 15.46
CA LEU A 89 19.95 15.57 16.48
C LEU A 89 18.96 16.69 16.88
N SER A 90 18.59 16.68 18.16
CA SER A 90 17.74 17.67 18.80
C SER A 90 18.37 19.06 18.76
#